data_AF-A0A382FQZ7-F1
#
_entry.id   AF-A0A382FQZ7-F1
#
_cell.length_a   1.000
_cell.length_b   1.000
_cell.length_c   1.000
_cell.angle_alpha   90.00
_cell.angle_beta   90.00
_cell.angle_gamma   90.00
#
_symmetry.space_group_name_H-M   'P 1'
#
loop_
_entity.id
_entity.type
_entity.pdbx_description
1 polymer ?
#
loop_
_entity_poly.entity_id
_entity_poly.type
_entity_poly.pdbx_seq_one_letter_code
_entity_poly.pdbx_strand_id
1 'polypeptide(L)'
;VLAQNRILQVLGIPHGALISVIFCMMVLSFPVGAYVVFNSEIGGDITYEYPMDSLDLFLAGIGFGVPVEFELGDGFIVIWSTFLVLFTVAMFGPKKNFVNMLQSIVSEGKYQTQDNYIVVTVKWFSILVIVSGSIIAIQEFFGIFVEQPEVSN
;
A
#
# COMPACT_ATOMS: atom_id res chain seq x y z
N VAL A 1 37.34 -4.22 6.05
CA VAL A 1 36.26 -4.73 6.92
C VAL A 1 35.63 -3.64 7.79
N LEU A 2 36.37 -2.94 8.65
CA LEU A 2 35.83 -1.88 9.53
C LEU A 2 35.19 -0.69 8.80
N ALA A 3 35.79 -0.21 7.71
CA ALA A 3 35.25 0.92 6.93
C ALA A 3 33.98 0.56 6.14
N GLN A 4 33.89 -0.66 5.62
CA GLN A 4 32.73 -1.17 4.89
C GLN A 4 31.50 -1.30 5.80
N ASN A 5 31.69 -1.76 7.04
CA ASN A 5 30.60 -1.81 8.04
C ASN A 5 30.07 -0.42 8.38
N ARG A 6 30.93 0.61 8.49
CA ARG A 6 30.45 1.98 8.75
C ARG A 6 29.65 2.55 7.58
N ILE A 7 30.07 2.32 6.34
CA ILE A 7 29.34 2.79 5.15
C ILE A 7 27.96 2.11 5.05
N LEU A 8 27.90 0.80 5.30
CA LEU A 8 26.64 0.05 5.33
C LEU A 8 25.71 0.51 6.46
N GLN A 9 26.26 0.83 7.63
CA GLN A 9 25.50 1.34 8.77
C GLN A 9 24.95 2.75 8.51
N VAL A 10 25.74 3.62 7.88
CA VAL A 10 25.32 4.98 7.49
C VAL A 10 24.20 4.93 6.44
N LEU A 11 24.21 3.97 5.52
CA LEU A 11 23.13 3.78 4.55
C LEU A 11 21.91 3.06 5.15
N GLY A 12 22.12 2.20 6.15
CA GLY A 12 21.06 1.46 6.84
C GLY A 12 20.11 2.36 7.63
N ILE A 13 20.61 3.44 8.23
CA ILE A 13 19.79 4.39 9.02
C ILE A 13 18.68 5.05 8.17
N PRO A 14 18.96 5.75 7.05
CA PRO A 14 17.91 6.38 6.25
C PRO A 14 16.97 5.33 5.63
N HIS A 15 17.48 4.15 5.30
CA HIS A 15 16.66 3.06 4.78
C HIS A 15 15.68 2.50 5.84
N GLY A 16 16.15 2.27 7.07
CA GLY A 16 15.31 1.86 8.19
C GLY A 16 14.25 2.92 8.53
N ALA A 17 14.61 4.20 8.46
CA ALA A 17 13.67 5.31 8.61
C ALA A 17 12.60 5.31 7.53
N LEU A 18 12.98 5.14 6.25
CA LEU A 18 12.03 5.04 5.14
C LEU A 18 11.04 3.88 5.33
N ILE A 19 11.54 2.69 5.71
CA ILE A 19 10.68 1.54 6.03
C ILE A 19 9.71 1.87 7.17
N SER A 20 10.19 2.52 8.24
CA SER A 20 9.36 2.91 9.38
C SER A 20 8.26 3.90 8.97
N VAL A 21 8.58 4.86 8.10
CA VAL A 21 7.62 5.84 7.60
C VAL A 21 6.55 5.16 6.73
N ILE A 22 6.96 4.30 5.80
CA ILE A 22 6.02 3.54 4.96
C ILE A 22 5.14 2.63 5.82
N PHE A 23 5.71 2.01 6.85
CA PHE A 23 4.95 1.23 7.82
C PHE A 23 3.87 2.07 8.52
N CYS A 24 4.22 3.26 9.04
CA CYS A 24 3.24 4.15 9.65
C CYS A 24 2.16 4.59 8.65
N MET A 25 2.53 4.90 7.41
CA MET A 25 1.56 5.22 6.36
C MET A 25 0.63 4.03 6.06
N MET A 26 1.12 2.78 6.08
CA MET A 26 0.29 1.60 5.90
C MET A 26 -0.71 1.40 7.04
N VAL A 27 -0.35 1.71 8.29
CA VAL A 27 -1.29 1.65 9.42
C VAL A 27 -2.37 2.72 9.29
N LEU A 28 -1.97 3.93 8.90
CA LEU A 28 -2.85 5.08 8.83
C LEU A 28 -3.69 5.13 7.56
N SER A 29 -3.27 4.47 6.47
CA SER A 29 -3.94 4.54 5.17
C SER A 29 -5.39 4.12 5.25
N PHE A 30 -5.69 3.13 6.08
CA PHE A 30 -7.02 2.58 6.18
C PHE A 30 -8.03 3.50 6.90
N PRO A 31 -7.77 3.97 8.13
CA PRO A 31 -8.65 4.94 8.78
C PRO A 31 -8.75 6.26 8.00
N VAL A 32 -7.65 6.69 7.36
CA VAL A 32 -7.67 7.87 6.48
C VAL A 32 -8.59 7.62 5.28
N GLY A 33 -8.49 6.46 4.63
CA GLY A 33 -9.36 6.08 3.52
C GLY A 33 -10.83 6.06 3.93
N ALA A 34 -11.16 5.50 5.09
CA ALA A 34 -12.52 5.49 5.64
C ALA A 34 -13.07 6.91 5.84
N TYR A 35 -12.27 7.77 6.45
CA TYR A 35 -12.62 9.17 6.67
C TYR A 35 -12.81 9.91 5.34
N VAL A 36 -11.94 9.68 4.36
CA VAL A 36 -12.05 10.31 3.05
C VAL A 36 -13.32 9.87 2.32
N VAL A 37 -13.69 8.58 2.39
CA VAL A 37 -14.87 8.07 1.69
C VAL A 37 -16.18 8.49 2.38
N PHE A 38 -16.26 8.39 3.70
CA PHE A 38 -17.53 8.55 4.42
C PHE A 38 -17.70 9.90 5.13
N ASN A 39 -16.61 10.64 5.34
CA ASN A 39 -16.64 11.92 6.05
C ASN A 39 -16.14 13.09 5.20
N SER A 40 -15.63 12.85 3.99
CA SER A 40 -15.36 13.94 3.05
C SER A 40 -16.51 14.06 2.05
N GLU A 41 -16.84 15.29 1.67
CA GLU A 41 -17.88 15.62 0.69
C GLU A 41 -17.56 15.12 -0.74
N ILE A 42 -16.47 14.35 -0.93
CA ILE A 42 -16.02 13.83 -2.22
C ILE A 42 -17.06 12.90 -2.87
N GLY A 43 -17.89 12.23 -2.05
CA GLY A 43 -18.97 11.35 -2.52
C GLY A 43 -20.38 11.95 -2.42
N GLY A 44 -20.53 13.23 -2.04
CA GLY A 44 -21.85 13.80 -1.75
C GLY A 44 -22.56 13.06 -0.60
N ASP A 45 -23.78 12.56 -0.84
CA ASP A 45 -24.61 11.83 0.14
C ASP A 45 -24.27 10.33 0.28
N ILE A 46 -23.14 9.86 -0.28
CA ILE A 46 -22.71 8.46 -0.14
C ILE A 46 -22.22 8.23 1.30
N THR A 47 -22.99 7.46 2.06
CA THR A 47 -22.66 7.04 3.43
C THR A 47 -22.34 5.55 3.49
N TYR A 48 -22.03 5.02 4.68
CA TYR A 48 -21.76 3.59 4.86
C TYR A 48 -22.99 2.72 4.56
N GLU A 49 -24.21 3.27 4.67
CA GLU A 49 -25.48 2.59 4.40
C GLU A 49 -25.82 2.57 2.89
N TYR A 50 -24.94 3.11 2.05
CA TYR A 50 -25.19 3.16 0.61
C TYR A 50 -25.33 1.73 0.03
N PRO A 51 -26.47 1.38 -0.57
CA PRO A 51 -26.72 0.03 -1.07
C PRO A 51 -25.90 -0.22 -2.34
N MET A 52 -25.26 -1.38 -2.41
CA MET A 52 -24.54 -1.86 -3.60
C MET A 52 -25.34 -3.02 -4.23
N ASP A 53 -25.77 -2.83 -5.47
CA ASP A 53 -26.64 -3.77 -6.19
C ASP A 53 -25.86 -4.98 -6.78
N SER A 54 -24.56 -4.83 -6.99
CA SER A 54 -23.70 -5.90 -7.52
C SER A 54 -22.22 -5.69 -7.18
N LEU A 55 -21.47 -6.78 -7.04
CA LEU A 55 -20.02 -6.76 -6.95
C LEU A 55 -19.44 -7.13 -8.31
N ASP A 56 -18.97 -6.13 -9.06
CA ASP A 56 -18.29 -6.33 -10.34
C ASP A 56 -16.81 -6.66 -10.10
N LEU A 57 -16.45 -7.93 -10.19
CA LEU A 57 -15.08 -8.39 -10.05
C LEU A 57 -14.44 -8.52 -11.44
N PHE A 58 -13.39 -7.74 -11.70
CA PHE A 58 -12.63 -7.82 -12.93
C PHE A 58 -11.39 -8.69 -12.75
N LEU A 59 -11.46 -9.95 -13.19
CA LEU A 59 -10.35 -10.90 -13.05
C LEU A 59 -9.89 -11.32 -14.44
N ALA A 60 -8.64 -10.95 -14.76
CA ALA A 60 -8.00 -11.28 -16.04
C ALA A 60 -8.78 -10.83 -17.31
N GLY A 61 -9.49 -9.71 -17.25
CA GLY A 61 -10.24 -9.17 -18.40
C GLY A 61 -11.68 -9.71 -18.54
N ILE A 62 -12.10 -10.61 -17.65
CA ILE A 62 -13.47 -11.11 -17.60
C ILE A 62 -14.16 -10.46 -16.39
N GLY A 63 -15.23 -9.71 -16.67
CA GLY A 63 -16.09 -9.14 -15.64
C GLY A 63 -17.09 -10.19 -15.15
N PHE A 64 -17.04 -10.51 -13.86
CA PHE A 64 -18.07 -11.31 -13.20
C PHE A 64 -18.80 -10.43 -12.19
N GLY A 65 -20.07 -10.16 -12.45
CA GLY A 65 -20.98 -9.54 -11.50
C GLY A 65 -21.56 -10.61 -10.58
N VAL A 66 -21.22 -10.55 -9.29
CA VAL A 66 -21.90 -11.37 -8.29
C VAL A 66 -23.09 -10.57 -7.76
N PRO A 67 -24.35 -11.02 -7.97
CA PRO A 67 -25.53 -10.32 -7.48
C PRO A 67 -25.67 -10.57 -5.98
N VAL A 68 -24.96 -9.77 -5.21
CA VAL A 68 -25.02 -9.73 -3.75
C VAL A 68 -25.38 -8.30 -3.39
N GLU A 69 -26.49 -8.13 -2.70
CA GLU A 69 -26.86 -6.87 -2.07
C GLU A 69 -26.03 -6.73 -0.79
N PHE A 70 -25.21 -5.70 -0.70
CA PHE A 70 -24.45 -5.38 0.51
C PHE A 70 -24.32 -3.87 0.67
N GLU A 71 -24.11 -3.40 1.90
CA GLU A 71 -23.86 -1.99 2.16
C GLU A 71 -22.40 -1.65 1.85
N LEU A 72 -22.13 -0.45 1.35
CA LEU A 72 -20.77 0.03 1.08
C LEU A 72 -19.86 -0.12 2.32
N GLY A 73 -20.42 0.11 3.52
CA GLY A 73 -19.75 -0.09 4.80
C GLY A 73 -19.33 -1.55 5.05
N ASP A 74 -20.18 -2.52 4.73
CA ASP A 74 -19.87 -3.94 4.88
C ASP A 74 -18.68 -4.34 4.01
N GLY A 75 -18.69 -3.92 2.74
CA GLY A 75 -17.58 -4.15 1.82
C GLY A 75 -16.28 -3.53 2.32
N PHE A 76 -16.36 -2.32 2.88
CA PHE A 76 -15.23 -1.63 3.45
C PHE A 76 -14.63 -2.39 4.65
N ILE A 77 -15.46 -2.88 5.58
CA ILE A 77 -15.01 -3.66 6.74
C ILE A 77 -14.39 -5.00 6.34
N VAL A 78 -14.92 -5.68 5.32
CA VAL A 78 -14.36 -6.94 4.81
C VAL A 78 -12.96 -6.72 4.22
N ILE A 79 -12.80 -5.69 3.38
CA ILE A 79 -11.51 -5.31 2.81
C ILE A 79 -10.54 -4.91 3.92
N TRP A 80 -11.00 -4.16 4.92
CA TRP A 80 -10.18 -3.78 6.07
C TRP A 80 -9.65 -4.98 6.83
N SER A 81 -10.55 -5.89 7.17
CA SER A 81 -10.23 -7.06 7.99
C SER A 81 -9.21 -7.92 7.28
N THR A 82 -9.38 -8.10 5.96
CA THR A 82 -8.42 -8.79 5.10
C THR A 82 -7.06 -8.10 5.11
N PHE A 83 -7.03 -6.77 4.94
CA PHE A 83 -5.81 -5.99 5.01
C PHE A 83 -5.10 -6.13 6.38
N LEU A 84 -5.83 -6.05 7.49
CA LEU A 84 -5.30 -6.13 8.85
C LEU A 84 -4.66 -7.50 9.11
N VAL A 85 -5.30 -8.59 8.65
CA VAL A 85 -4.72 -9.95 8.74
C VAL A 85 -3.42 -10.04 7.94
N LEU A 86 -3.42 -9.63 6.68
CA LEU A 86 -2.21 -9.65 5.84
C LEU A 86 -1.09 -8.79 6.42
N PHE A 87 -1.44 -7.62 6.93
CA PHE A 87 -0.52 -6.69 7.56
C PHE A 87 0.10 -7.28 8.84
N THR A 88 -0.71 -7.95 9.65
CA THR A 88 -0.26 -8.64 10.86
C THR A 88 0.71 -9.76 10.52
N VAL A 89 0.39 -10.59 9.53
CA VAL A 89 1.29 -11.65 9.04
C VAL A 89 2.62 -11.05 8.52
N ALA A 90 2.55 -9.93 7.80
CA ALA A 90 3.73 -9.24 7.31
C ALA A 90 4.61 -8.68 8.44
N MET A 91 3.98 -8.16 9.50
CA MET A 91 4.64 -7.63 10.70
C MET A 91 5.44 -8.68 11.45
N PHE A 92 4.86 -9.86 11.67
CA PHE A 92 5.56 -10.95 12.31
C PHE A 92 6.63 -11.55 11.39
N GLY A 93 6.35 -11.65 10.10
CA GLY A 93 7.33 -12.13 9.12
C GLY A 93 7.76 -13.59 9.35
N PRO A 94 8.43 -14.22 8.38
CA PRO A 94 8.74 -15.65 8.46
C PRO A 94 9.96 -15.95 9.33
N LYS A 95 10.88 -15.00 9.51
CA LYS A 95 12.13 -15.19 10.28
C LYS A 95 12.35 -14.15 11.36
N LYS A 96 12.04 -12.88 11.10
CA LYS A 96 12.20 -11.78 12.07
C LYS A 96 10.96 -10.91 12.06
N ASN A 97 10.45 -10.59 13.24
CA ASN A 97 9.46 -9.54 13.43
C ASN A 97 10.02 -8.19 12.98
N PHE A 98 9.14 -7.29 12.56
CA PHE A 98 9.49 -5.96 12.04
C PHE A 98 10.43 -5.16 12.94
N VAL A 99 10.19 -5.15 14.25
CA VAL A 99 11.02 -4.42 15.23
C VAL A 99 12.46 -4.96 15.25
N ASN A 100 12.63 -6.27 15.28
CA ASN A 100 13.94 -6.92 15.27
C ASN A 100 14.67 -6.68 13.93
N MET A 101 13.91 -6.60 12.84
CA MET A 101 14.44 -6.27 11.52
C MET A 101 14.94 -4.81 11.47
N LEU A 102 14.15 -3.84 11.94
CA LEU A 102 14.57 -2.45 12.03
C LEU A 102 15.81 -2.29 12.92
N GLN A 103 15.83 -2.97 14.07
CA GLN A 103 17.00 -2.96 14.95
C GLN A 103 18.23 -3.51 14.24
N SER A 104 18.12 -4.63 13.51
CA SER A 104 19.22 -5.21 12.73
C SER A 104 19.73 -4.27 11.63
N ILE A 105 18.84 -3.52 10.97
CA ILE A 105 19.22 -2.56 9.92
C ILE A 105 19.95 -1.35 10.53
N VAL A 106 19.39 -0.77 11.59
CA VAL A 106 19.91 0.47 12.21
C VAL A 106 21.20 0.21 13.00
N SER A 107 21.25 -0.89 13.77
CA SER A 107 22.37 -1.16 14.67
C SER A 107 23.51 -1.94 14.00
N GLU A 108 23.22 -2.91 13.15
CA GLU A 108 24.24 -3.80 12.58
C GLU A 108 24.56 -3.51 11.11
N GLY A 109 23.77 -2.67 10.43
CA GLY A 109 23.86 -2.48 8.97
C GLY A 109 23.61 -3.77 8.19
N LYS A 110 23.08 -4.82 8.83
CA LYS A 110 22.84 -6.12 8.21
C LYS A 110 21.52 -6.09 7.47
N TYR A 111 21.64 -6.28 6.16
CA TYR A 111 20.54 -6.12 5.23
C TYR A 111 20.15 -7.47 4.62
N GLN A 112 19.37 -8.26 5.36
CA GLN A 112 18.80 -9.50 4.83
C GLN A 112 17.35 -9.27 4.41
N THR A 113 17.18 -9.00 3.12
CA THR A 113 15.91 -8.58 2.49
C THR A 113 14.82 -9.64 2.51
N GLN A 114 15.16 -10.90 2.81
CA GLN A 114 14.24 -12.04 2.77
C GLN A 114 13.75 -12.48 4.16
N ASP A 115 14.17 -11.80 5.23
CA ASP A 115 13.85 -12.23 6.60
C ASP A 115 12.49 -11.73 7.10
N ASN A 116 11.92 -10.71 6.45
CA ASN A 116 10.65 -10.10 6.82
C ASN A 116 9.88 -9.64 5.57
N TYR A 117 8.58 -9.94 5.53
CA TYR A 117 7.73 -9.64 4.37
C TYR A 117 7.54 -8.13 4.14
N ILE A 118 7.55 -7.29 5.18
CA ILE A 118 7.44 -5.82 5.02
C ILE A 118 8.60 -5.28 4.18
N VAL A 119 9.83 -5.76 4.37
CA VAL A 119 10.99 -5.30 3.57
C VAL A 119 10.80 -5.65 2.10
N VAL A 120 10.32 -6.87 1.83
CA VAL A 120 10.02 -7.34 0.47
C VAL A 120 8.91 -6.49 -0.15
N THR A 121 7.82 -6.26 0.58
CA THR A 121 6.68 -5.45 0.12
C THR A 121 7.10 -4.01 -0.18
N VAL A 122 7.83 -3.36 0.73
CA VAL A 122 8.34 -1.99 0.53
C VAL A 122 9.24 -1.91 -0.70
N LYS A 123 10.14 -2.88 -0.88
CA LYS A 123 11.02 -2.92 -2.07
C LYS A 123 10.22 -3.00 -3.37
N TRP A 124 9.24 -3.91 -3.44
CA TRP A 124 8.40 -4.05 -4.63
C TRP A 124 7.49 -2.85 -4.86
N PHE A 125 6.95 -2.27 -3.79
CA PHE A 125 6.18 -1.03 -3.86
C PHE A 125 7.01 0.11 -4.44
N SER A 126 8.25 0.29 -4.00
CA SER A 126 9.15 1.31 -4.57
C SER A 126 9.43 1.07 -6.07
N ILE A 127 9.60 -0.18 -6.50
CA ILE A 127 9.78 -0.53 -7.92
C ILE A 127 8.52 -0.13 -8.72
N LEU A 128 7.32 -0.47 -8.21
CA LEU A 128 6.05 -0.13 -8.87
C LEU A 128 5.90 1.39 -9.03
N VAL A 129 6.21 2.18 -8.01
CA VAL A 129 6.13 3.65 -8.07
C VAL A 129 7.05 4.21 -9.15
N ILE A 130 8.31 3.73 -9.23
CA ILE A 130 9.27 4.18 -10.25
C ILE A 130 8.79 3.80 -11.66
N VAL A 131 8.31 2.57 -11.84
CA VAL A 131 7.78 2.10 -13.13
C VAL A 131 6.56 2.92 -13.53
N SER A 132 5.63 3.17 -12.60
CA SER A 132 4.45 4.00 -12.83
C SER A 132 4.82 5.41 -13.26
N GLY A 133 5.73 6.07 -12.54
CA GLY A 133 6.20 7.41 -12.90
C GLY A 133 6.92 7.44 -14.26
N SER A 134 7.66 6.37 -14.59
CA SER A 134 8.32 6.23 -15.89
C SER A 134 7.32 6.09 -17.03
N ILE A 135 6.25 5.33 -16.83
CA ILE A 135 5.17 5.19 -17.83
C ILE A 135 4.52 6.55 -18.09
N ILE A 136 4.16 7.27 -17.03
CA ILE A 136 3.56 8.60 -17.13
C ILE A 136 4.49 9.55 -17.90
N ALA A 137 5.78 9.60 -17.54
CA ALA A 137 6.75 10.45 -18.23
C ALA A 137 6.90 10.12 -19.73
N ILE A 138 6.87 8.83 -20.10
CA ILE A 138 6.91 8.41 -21.50
C ILE A 138 5.61 8.82 -22.22
N GLN A 139 4.45 8.62 -21.60
CA GLN A 139 3.16 9.00 -22.18
C GLN A 139 3.09 10.51 -22.46
N GLU A 140 3.47 11.33 -21.48
CA GLU A 140 3.51 12.79 -21.61
C GLU A 140 4.52 13.24 -22.68
N PHE A 141 5.66 12.56 -22.82
CA PHE A 141 6.64 12.83 -23.87
C PHE A 141 6.07 12.65 -25.29
N PHE A 142 5.14 11.70 -25.47
CA PHE A 142 4.43 11.46 -26.73
C PHE A 142 3.12 12.25 -26.85
N GLY A 143 2.83 13.18 -25.93
CA GLY A 143 1.63 14.01 -25.95
C GLY A 143 0.34 13.29 -25.52
N ILE A 144 0.46 12.13 -24.86
CA ILE A 144 -0.66 11.41 -24.26
C ILE A 144 -0.78 11.87 -22.81
N PHE A 145 -1.72 12.76 -22.54
CA PHE A 145 -2.01 13.20 -21.17
C PHE A 145 -3.03 12.27 -20.52
N VAL A 146 -2.81 11.96 -19.24
CA VAL A 146 -3.82 11.28 -18.42
C VAL A 146 -4.84 12.34 -18.00
N GLU A 147 -5.91 12.47 -18.78
CA GLU A 147 -7.03 13.35 -18.44
C GLU A 147 -7.97 12.68 -17.44
N GLN A 148 -8.51 13.49 -16.52
CA GLN A 148 -9.59 13.04 -15.66
C GLN A 148 -10.85 12.83 -16.52
N PRO A 149 -11.67 11.81 -16.25
CA PRO A 149 -12.91 11.61 -16.98
C PRO A 149 -13.80 12.85 -16.86
N GLU A 150 -14.38 13.30 -17.97
CA GLU A 150 -15.38 14.37 -17.94
C GLU A 150 -16.62 13.89 -17.19
N VAL A 151 -16.84 14.45 -16.00
CA VAL A 151 -18.08 14.27 -15.24
C VAL A 151 -19.10 15.29 -15.71
N SER A 152 -20.12 14.85 -16.46
CA SER A 152 -21.33 15.64 -16.70
C SER A 152 -22.28 15.48 -15.52
N ASN A 153 -22.57 16.58 -14.82
CA ASN A 153 -23.59 16.64 -13.77
C ASN A 153 -25.01 16.53 -14.34
#